data_AF-A0A945AA81-F1
#
_entry.id   AF-A0A945AA81-F1
#
_cell.length_a   1.000
_cell.length_b   1.000
_cell.length_c   1.000
_cell.angle_alpha   90.00
_cell.angle_beta   90.00
_cell.angle_gamma   90.00
#
_symmetry.space_group_name_H-M   'P 1'
#
loop_
_entity.id
_entity.type
_entity.pdbx_description
1 polymer ?
#
loop_
_entity_poly.entity_id
_entity_poly.type
_entity_poly.pdbx_seq_one_letter_code
_entity_poly.pdbx_strand_id
1 'polypeptide(L)'
;IAQQGTPLQAVIDGLMDLDFFKKQPPKSTGRELFGDAMVQKLIRASDSAEDLVATATAWTATSIADALDRFVTPRCKIDELVVSGGGAKNPELMAFLKEMLPCKVLSSNDFGMQSEAKEAVAFALLAHETLNGRYGNVSGVTGASRRVVLGSITPGHQPISI
;
A
#
# COMPACT_ATOMS: atom_id res chain seq x y z
N ILE A 1 -1.33 -11.53 -18.57
CA ILE A 1 -2.19 -12.31 -17.63
C ILE A 1 -3.36 -11.46 -17.15
N ALA A 2 -3.19 -10.50 -16.22
CA ALA A 2 -4.32 -9.68 -15.72
C ALA A 2 -5.16 -9.03 -16.84
N GLN A 3 -4.51 -8.37 -17.79
CA GLN A 3 -5.12 -7.73 -18.98
C GLN A 3 -5.91 -8.67 -19.89
N GLN A 4 -5.72 -9.98 -19.77
CA GLN A 4 -6.37 -10.99 -20.59
C GLN A 4 -7.57 -11.62 -19.87
N GLY A 5 -7.78 -11.28 -18.60
CA GLY A 5 -8.85 -11.82 -17.78
C GLY A 5 -9.95 -10.80 -17.52
N THR A 6 -11.06 -11.30 -17.01
CA THR A 6 -12.21 -10.50 -16.57
C THR A 6 -12.30 -10.56 -15.04
N PRO A 7 -12.26 -9.42 -14.32
CA PRO A 7 -12.45 -9.42 -12.88
C PRO A 7 -13.81 -10.02 -12.47
N LEU A 8 -13.78 -10.96 -11.53
CA LEU A 8 -14.97 -11.62 -11.01
C LEU A 8 -15.60 -10.78 -9.89
N GLN A 9 -16.54 -9.90 -10.24
CA GLN A 9 -17.09 -8.91 -9.30
C GLN A 9 -17.65 -9.53 -8.01
N ALA A 10 -18.40 -10.65 -8.11
CA ALA A 10 -18.96 -11.32 -6.93
C ALA A 10 -17.88 -11.80 -5.94
N VAL A 11 -16.70 -12.17 -6.44
CA VAL A 11 -15.55 -12.56 -5.60
C VAL A 11 -14.97 -11.32 -4.92
N ILE A 12 -14.82 -10.22 -5.65
CA ILE A 12 -14.31 -8.95 -5.13
C ILE A 12 -15.21 -8.44 -4.00
N ASP A 13 -16.52 -8.44 -4.20
CA ASP A 13 -17.50 -7.98 -3.21
C ASP A 13 -17.39 -8.79 -1.91
N GLY A 14 -17.34 -10.12 -2.03
CA GLY A 14 -17.16 -11.00 -0.87
C GLY A 14 -15.82 -10.82 -0.15
N LEU A 15 -14.76 -10.45 -0.87
CA LEU A 15 -13.46 -10.15 -0.29
C LEU A 15 -13.41 -8.78 0.40
N MET A 16 -14.11 -7.79 -0.14
CA MET A 16 -14.28 -6.47 0.50
C MET A 16 -15.10 -6.57 1.79
N ASP A 17 -15.85 -7.66 1.98
CA ASP A 17 -16.61 -7.93 3.20
C ASP A 17 -15.78 -8.43 4.40
N LEU A 18 -14.50 -8.74 4.19
CA LEU A 18 -13.59 -9.15 5.27
C LEU A 18 -13.47 -8.06 6.34
N ASP A 19 -13.44 -8.46 7.62
CA ASP A 19 -13.40 -7.56 8.78
C ASP A 19 -12.28 -6.51 8.70
N PHE A 20 -11.14 -6.85 8.09
CA PHE A 20 -10.02 -5.92 7.92
C PHE A 20 -10.42 -4.64 7.17
N PHE A 21 -11.22 -4.76 6.09
CA PHE A 21 -11.65 -3.59 5.31
C PHE A 21 -12.65 -2.74 6.10
N LYS A 22 -13.45 -3.35 6.98
CA LYS A 22 -14.43 -2.66 7.82
C LYS A 22 -13.79 -1.84 8.96
N LYS A 23 -12.60 -2.20 9.43
CA LYS A 23 -11.87 -1.49 10.52
C LYS A 23 -11.53 -0.04 10.18
N GLN A 24 -11.60 0.83 11.20
CA GLN A 24 -11.10 2.22 11.16
C GLN A 24 -9.56 2.28 11.29
N PRO A 25 -8.88 3.29 10.72
CA PRO A 25 -7.49 3.58 11.03
C PRO A 25 -7.29 3.97 12.51
N PRO A 26 -6.11 3.72 13.11
CA PRO A 26 -4.92 3.12 12.50
C PRO A 26 -5.06 1.60 12.35
N LYS A 27 -4.63 1.06 11.20
CA LYS A 27 -4.62 -0.38 10.92
C LYS A 27 -3.47 -0.75 10.00
N SER A 28 -2.92 -1.95 10.19
CA SER A 28 -1.89 -2.55 9.35
C SER A 28 -2.15 -4.05 9.16
N THR A 29 -1.54 -4.64 8.15
CA THR A 29 -1.68 -6.06 7.82
C THR A 29 -0.46 -6.55 7.04
N GLY A 30 -0.31 -7.86 6.93
CA GLY A 30 0.64 -8.54 6.08
C GLY A 30 0.15 -9.92 5.64
N ARG A 31 1.09 -10.85 5.50
CA ARG A 31 0.86 -12.22 5.00
C ARG A 31 0.04 -13.08 5.97
N GLU A 32 -0.10 -12.66 7.21
CA GLU A 32 -0.93 -13.33 8.20
C GLU A 32 -2.43 -13.31 7.83
N LEU A 33 -2.90 -12.26 7.13
CA LEU A 33 -4.27 -12.19 6.61
C LEU A 33 -4.36 -12.44 5.10
N PHE A 34 -3.37 -11.97 4.34
CA PHE A 34 -3.39 -11.96 2.87
C PHE A 34 -2.27 -12.82 2.25
N GLY A 35 -1.86 -13.88 2.94
CA GLY A 35 -0.88 -14.85 2.45
C GLY A 35 -1.50 -16.03 1.71
N ASP A 36 -0.84 -17.19 1.78
CA ASP A 36 -1.13 -18.36 0.95
C ASP A 36 -2.59 -18.84 1.07
N ALA A 37 -3.18 -18.78 2.27
CA ALA A 37 -4.57 -19.17 2.49
C ALA A 37 -5.55 -18.31 1.68
N MET A 38 -5.27 -17.01 1.51
CA MET A 38 -6.08 -16.12 0.68
C MET A 38 -5.89 -16.44 -0.80
N VAL A 39 -4.65 -16.70 -1.22
CA VAL A 39 -4.34 -17.09 -2.60
C VAL A 39 -5.06 -18.39 -2.97
N GLN A 40 -5.12 -19.37 -2.06
CA GLN A 40 -5.87 -20.61 -2.29
C GLN A 40 -7.38 -20.38 -2.43
N LYS A 41 -7.96 -19.40 -1.74
CA LYS A 41 -9.35 -18.98 -1.98
C LYS A 41 -9.50 -18.34 -3.37
N LEU A 42 -8.55 -17.47 -3.73
CA LEU A 42 -8.22 -17.01 -5.08
C LEU A 42 -8.44 -18.09 -6.15
N ILE A 43 -7.61 -19.11 -6.04
CA ILE A 43 -7.50 -20.23 -6.98
C ILE A 43 -8.79 -21.03 -7.07
N ARG A 44 -9.51 -21.20 -5.96
CA ARG A 44 -10.77 -21.96 -5.96
C ARG A 44 -11.95 -21.19 -6.54
N ALA A 45 -11.84 -19.87 -6.64
CA ALA A 45 -12.92 -19.00 -7.09
C ALA A 45 -12.91 -18.74 -8.61
N SER A 46 -11.87 -19.19 -9.32
CA SER A 46 -11.68 -18.97 -10.76
C SER A 46 -11.06 -20.20 -11.42
N ASP A 47 -11.60 -20.61 -12.56
CA ASP A 47 -11.04 -21.67 -13.39
C ASP A 47 -9.96 -21.16 -14.36
N SER A 48 -9.79 -19.84 -14.49
CA SER A 48 -8.78 -19.18 -15.32
C SER A 48 -7.74 -18.47 -14.46
N ALA A 49 -6.46 -18.62 -14.85
CA ALA A 49 -5.36 -17.88 -14.25
C ALA A 49 -5.43 -16.37 -14.60
N GLU A 50 -5.90 -16.05 -15.81
CA GLU A 50 -6.13 -14.69 -16.27
C GLU A 50 -7.20 -14.00 -15.40
N ASP A 51 -8.37 -14.61 -15.24
CA ASP A 51 -9.47 -14.09 -14.42
C ASP A 51 -9.07 -13.98 -12.95
N LEU A 52 -8.29 -14.94 -12.44
CA LEU A 52 -7.77 -14.91 -11.07
C LEU A 52 -6.88 -13.69 -10.84
N VAL A 53 -5.90 -13.46 -11.72
CA VAL A 53 -4.96 -12.35 -11.58
C VAL A 53 -5.67 -11.02 -11.85
N ALA A 54 -6.62 -10.98 -12.79
CA ALA A 54 -7.47 -9.82 -13.02
C ALA A 54 -8.29 -9.47 -11.77
N THR A 55 -8.94 -10.47 -11.16
CA THR A 55 -9.72 -10.33 -9.92
C THR A 55 -8.88 -9.85 -8.75
N ALA A 56 -7.69 -10.43 -8.53
CA ALA A 56 -6.79 -9.99 -7.47
C ALA A 56 -6.28 -8.54 -7.70
N THR A 57 -6.02 -8.18 -8.95
CA THR A 57 -5.57 -6.83 -9.32
C THR A 57 -6.69 -5.80 -9.13
N ALA A 58 -7.89 -6.11 -9.60
CA ALA A 58 -9.07 -5.28 -9.44
C ALA A 58 -9.44 -5.13 -7.96
N TRP A 59 -9.45 -6.22 -7.19
CA TRP A 59 -9.68 -6.18 -5.73
C TRP A 59 -8.69 -5.25 -5.01
N THR A 60 -7.41 -5.29 -5.40
CA THR A 60 -6.41 -4.37 -4.86
C THR A 60 -6.78 -2.91 -5.15
N ALA A 61 -7.14 -2.59 -6.40
CA ALA A 61 -7.57 -1.24 -6.78
C ALA A 61 -8.84 -0.80 -6.03
N THR A 62 -9.87 -1.67 -5.97
CA THR A 62 -11.12 -1.45 -5.24
C THR A 62 -10.85 -1.17 -3.76
N SER A 63 -9.96 -1.92 -3.13
CA SER A 63 -9.62 -1.71 -1.72
C SER A 63 -8.94 -0.37 -1.45
N ILE A 64 -8.12 0.11 -2.39
CA ILE A 64 -7.49 1.44 -2.32
C ILE A 64 -8.55 2.52 -2.47
N ALA A 65 -9.43 2.38 -3.47
CA ALA A 65 -10.50 3.33 -3.73
C ALA A 65 -11.47 3.44 -2.55
N ASP A 66 -11.93 2.31 -1.98
CA ASP A 66 -12.78 2.28 -0.78
C ASP A 66 -12.12 2.99 0.41
N ALA A 67 -10.83 2.74 0.65
CA ALA A 67 -10.12 3.38 1.75
C ALA A 67 -9.97 4.89 1.56
N LEU A 68 -9.69 5.36 0.35
CA LEU A 68 -9.64 6.78 0.03
C LEU A 68 -11.01 7.44 0.22
N ASP A 69 -12.07 6.82 -0.29
CA ASP A 69 -13.43 7.34 -0.18
C ASP A 69 -13.92 7.41 1.28
N ARG A 70 -13.62 6.39 2.09
CA ARG A 70 -14.11 6.37 3.47
C ARG A 70 -13.31 7.26 4.41
N PHE A 71 -12.01 7.42 4.17
CA PHE A 71 -11.11 8.02 5.16
C PHE A 71 -10.43 9.31 4.71
N VAL A 72 -10.43 9.64 3.41
CA VAL A 72 -9.74 10.83 2.88
C VAL A 72 -10.72 11.82 2.26
N THR A 73 -11.57 11.39 1.33
CA THR A 73 -12.50 12.29 0.62
C THR A 73 -13.49 13.05 1.52
N PRO A 74 -13.93 12.55 2.71
CA PRO A 74 -14.78 13.32 3.61
C PRO A 74 -14.03 14.46 4.31
N ARG A 75 -12.69 14.47 4.24
CA ARG A 75 -11.80 15.43 4.93
C ARG A 75 -11.14 16.39 3.96
N CYS A 76 -10.82 15.95 2.75
CA CYS A 76 -10.23 16.78 1.72
C CYS A 76 -10.47 16.21 0.32
N LYS A 77 -10.39 17.08 -0.69
CA LYS A 77 -10.32 16.66 -2.08
C LYS A 77 -8.93 16.12 -2.39
N ILE A 78 -8.87 15.03 -3.15
CA ILE A 78 -7.62 14.47 -3.68
C ILE A 78 -7.44 15.01 -5.11
N ASP A 79 -6.40 15.80 -5.36
CA ASP A 79 -6.06 16.25 -6.71
C ASP A 79 -5.14 15.24 -7.42
N GLU A 80 -4.21 14.64 -6.69
CA GLU A 80 -3.23 13.69 -7.21
C GLU A 80 -2.99 12.51 -6.26
N LEU A 81 -2.92 11.31 -6.81
CA LEU A 81 -2.48 10.08 -6.14
C LEU A 81 -1.13 9.66 -6.72
N VAL A 82 -0.08 9.70 -5.90
CA VAL A 82 1.27 9.27 -6.30
C VAL A 82 1.52 7.83 -5.82
N VAL A 83 1.61 6.90 -6.77
CA VAL A 83 1.80 5.47 -6.53
C VAL A 83 3.29 5.13 -6.53
N SER A 84 3.73 4.36 -5.54
CA SER A 84 5.13 3.90 -5.38
C SER A 84 5.19 2.40 -5.14
N GLY A 85 6.40 1.83 -5.06
CA GLY A 85 6.60 0.38 -4.90
C GLY A 85 6.44 -0.40 -6.20
N GLY A 86 6.50 -1.74 -6.11
CA GLY A 86 6.39 -2.63 -7.27
C GLY A 86 5.04 -2.52 -7.99
N GLY A 87 3.95 -2.23 -7.27
CA GLY A 87 2.61 -2.06 -7.85
C GLY A 87 2.51 -0.91 -8.87
N ALA A 88 3.33 0.13 -8.74
CA ALA A 88 3.37 1.23 -9.70
C ALA A 88 3.82 0.79 -11.11
N LYS A 89 4.49 -0.37 -11.23
CA LYS A 89 4.90 -0.96 -12.51
C LYS A 89 3.85 -1.90 -13.10
N ASN A 90 2.76 -2.19 -12.38
CA ASN A 90 1.66 -3.00 -12.91
C ASN A 90 0.72 -2.11 -13.73
N PRO A 91 0.72 -2.19 -15.07
CA PRO A 91 -0.09 -1.31 -15.91
C PRO A 91 -1.58 -1.48 -15.65
N GLU A 92 -2.03 -2.69 -15.30
CA GLU A 92 -3.44 -2.99 -15.08
C GLU A 92 -3.96 -2.43 -13.76
N LEU A 93 -3.15 -2.55 -12.70
CA LEU A 93 -3.46 -1.89 -11.42
C LEU A 93 -3.57 -0.37 -11.60
N MET A 94 -2.62 0.23 -12.33
CA MET A 94 -2.63 1.66 -12.61
C MET A 94 -3.83 2.07 -13.48
N ALA A 95 -4.29 1.21 -14.40
CA ALA A 95 -5.47 1.45 -15.21
C ALA A 95 -6.75 1.44 -14.36
N PHE A 96 -6.96 0.41 -13.52
CA PHE A 96 -8.11 0.35 -12.62
C PHE A 96 -8.14 1.53 -11.64
N LEU A 97 -7.00 1.93 -11.08
CA LEU A 97 -6.94 3.12 -10.21
C LEU A 97 -7.35 4.40 -10.95
N LYS A 98 -6.92 4.58 -12.21
CA LYS A 98 -7.29 5.74 -13.03
C LYS A 98 -8.78 5.75 -13.40
N GLU A 99 -9.37 4.58 -13.59
CA GLU A 99 -10.80 4.45 -13.89
C GLU A 99 -11.67 4.72 -12.66
N MET A 100 -11.27 4.19 -11.49
CA MET A 100 -12.06 4.27 -10.26
C MET A 100 -11.95 5.62 -9.54
N LEU A 101 -10.82 6.33 -9.70
CA LEU A 101 -10.54 7.54 -8.93
C LEU A 101 -10.74 8.81 -9.76
N PRO A 102 -11.39 9.85 -9.19
CA PRO A 102 -11.61 11.11 -9.90
C PRO A 102 -10.37 12.03 -9.94
N CYS A 103 -9.21 11.55 -9.47
CA CYS A 103 -7.97 12.32 -9.32
C CYS A 103 -6.89 11.85 -10.28
N LYS A 104 -5.82 12.63 -10.46
CA LYS A 104 -4.70 12.23 -11.31
C LYS A 104 -3.91 11.12 -10.62
N VAL A 105 -3.80 9.96 -11.26
CA VAL A 105 -2.96 8.85 -10.76
C VAL A 105 -1.61 8.88 -11.47
N LEU A 106 -0.56 9.12 -10.69
CA LEU A 106 0.82 9.30 -11.13
C LEU A 106 1.73 8.25 -10.50
N SER A 107 2.88 7.98 -11.12
CA SER A 107 3.93 7.16 -10.53
C SER A 107 4.94 8.05 -9.80
N SER A 108 5.54 7.57 -8.71
CA SER A 108 6.66 8.29 -8.07
C SER A 108 7.84 8.49 -9.03
N ASN A 109 7.96 7.63 -10.06
CA ASN A 109 8.97 7.76 -11.10
C ASN A 109 8.84 9.09 -11.87
N ASP A 110 7.61 9.60 -12.02
CA ASP A 110 7.34 10.87 -12.72
C ASP A 110 7.94 12.07 -11.98
N PHE A 111 8.29 11.90 -10.71
CA PHE A 111 8.90 12.90 -9.83
C PHE A 111 10.39 12.65 -9.55
N GLY A 112 11.04 11.75 -10.31
CA GLY A 112 12.45 11.39 -10.12
C GLY A 112 12.72 10.51 -8.89
N MET A 113 11.68 10.05 -8.18
CA MET A 113 11.81 9.10 -7.08
C MET A 113 11.50 7.69 -7.60
N GLN A 114 12.56 6.88 -7.80
CA GLN A 114 12.38 5.50 -8.24
C GLN A 114 11.47 4.72 -7.30
N SER A 115 10.43 4.11 -7.86
CA SER A 115 9.35 3.48 -7.09
C SER A 115 9.82 2.38 -6.14
N GLU A 116 10.90 1.68 -6.48
CA GLU A 116 11.53 0.64 -5.65
C GLU A 116 12.50 1.22 -4.61
N ALA A 117 13.07 2.39 -4.86
CA ALA A 117 14.04 3.01 -3.95
C ALA A 117 13.37 3.73 -2.77
N LYS A 118 12.09 4.10 -2.88
CA LYS A 118 11.39 4.92 -1.88
C LYS A 118 11.49 4.35 -0.46
N GLU A 119 11.35 3.04 -0.29
CA GLU A 119 11.42 2.40 1.03
C GLU A 119 12.85 2.44 1.60
N ALA A 120 13.87 2.18 0.77
CA ALA A 120 15.26 2.30 1.19
C ALA A 120 15.61 3.73 1.61
N VAL A 121 15.15 4.73 0.85
CA VAL A 121 15.31 6.16 1.19
C VAL A 121 14.58 6.49 2.50
N ALA A 122 13.38 5.96 2.73
CA ALA A 122 12.67 6.16 3.99
C ALA A 122 13.44 5.57 5.18
N PHE A 123 14.06 4.39 5.06
CA PHE A 123 14.92 3.84 6.11
C PHE A 123 16.19 4.66 6.35
N ALA A 124 16.82 5.17 5.29
CA ALA A 124 17.97 6.07 5.42
C ALA A 124 17.60 7.36 6.16
N LEU A 125 16.43 7.94 5.84
CA LEU A 125 15.90 9.10 6.56
C LEU A 125 15.63 8.76 8.03
N LEU A 126 14.97 7.63 8.32
CA LEU A 126 14.73 7.20 9.70
C LEU A 126 16.04 7.04 10.48
N ALA A 127 17.08 6.44 9.88
CA ALA A 127 18.39 6.33 10.49
C ALA A 127 19.01 7.71 10.79
N HIS A 128 18.90 8.66 9.86
CA HIS A 128 19.33 10.04 10.07
C HIS A 128 18.58 10.71 11.23
N GLU A 129 17.26 10.54 11.31
CA GLU A 129 16.46 11.03 12.45
C GLU A 129 16.90 10.39 13.78
N THR A 130 17.15 9.08 13.80
CA THR A 130 17.64 8.36 14.98
C THR A 130 18.98 8.90 15.48
N LEU A 131 19.94 9.12 14.57
CA LEU A 131 21.25 9.67 14.91
C LEU A 131 21.16 11.08 15.49
N ASN A 132 20.18 11.87 15.03
CA ASN A 132 19.94 13.23 15.53
C ASN A 132 19.00 13.26 16.75
N GLY A 133 18.60 12.12 17.31
CA GLY A 133 17.67 12.05 18.44
C GLY A 133 16.27 12.60 18.13
N ARG A 134 15.88 12.64 16.85
CA ARG A 134 14.59 13.17 16.38
C ARG A 134 13.55 12.06 16.24
N TYR A 135 12.27 12.45 16.36
CA TYR A 135 11.17 11.50 16.33
C TYR A 135 10.93 10.95 14.92
N GLY A 136 10.84 9.62 14.79
CA GLY A 136 10.63 8.97 13.49
C GLY A 136 9.18 8.56 13.21
N ASN A 137 8.30 8.56 14.23
CA ASN A 137 6.91 8.15 14.06
C ASN A 137 5.94 9.35 13.94
N VAL A 138 4.82 9.10 13.27
CA VAL A 138 3.66 9.99 13.25
C VAL A 138 2.53 9.34 14.03
N SER A 139 2.24 9.82 15.24
CA SER A 139 1.23 9.23 16.13
C SER A 139 -0.15 9.08 15.50
N GLY A 140 -0.57 10.04 14.66
CA GLY A 140 -1.86 9.97 13.94
C GLY A 140 -1.93 8.85 12.90
N VAL A 141 -0.79 8.31 12.46
CA VAL A 141 -0.71 7.18 11.51
C VAL A 141 -0.63 5.85 12.24
N THR A 142 0.14 5.78 13.32
CA THR A 142 0.45 4.52 14.00
C THR A 142 -0.45 4.22 15.19
N GLY A 143 -1.16 5.21 15.73
CA GLY A 143 -1.88 5.09 17.01
C GLY A 143 -0.99 5.17 18.24
N ALA A 144 0.30 5.47 18.09
CA ALA A 144 1.22 5.59 19.23
C ALA A 144 0.82 6.76 20.14
N SER A 145 0.73 6.51 21.45
CA SER A 145 0.35 7.51 22.46
C SER A 145 1.33 8.68 22.60
N ARG A 146 2.56 8.53 22.06
CA ARG A 146 3.58 9.58 22.04
C ARG A 146 4.48 9.45 20.81
N ARG A 147 5.18 10.54 20.51
CA ARG A 147 6.29 10.56 19.56
C ARG A 147 7.52 9.90 20.20
N VAL A 148 8.25 9.12 19.43
CA VAL A 148 9.42 8.36 19.86
C VAL A 148 10.50 8.39 18.78
N VAL A 149 11.76 8.32 19.22
CA VAL A 149 12.87 8.00 18.32
C VAL A 149 12.73 6.53 17.92
N LEU A 150 12.80 6.24 16.62
CA LEU A 150 12.68 4.88 16.10
C LEU A 150 14.06 4.23 15.93
N GLY A 151 14.08 2.89 15.94
CA GLY A 151 15.30 2.12 15.67
C GLY A 151 16.23 1.97 16.87
N SER A 152 17.36 1.29 16.62
CA SER A 152 18.46 1.10 17.56
C SER A 152 19.79 1.30 16.84
N ILE A 153 20.81 1.79 17.56
CA ILE A 153 22.15 1.97 17.01
C ILE A 153 22.99 0.76 17.37
N THR A 154 23.52 0.09 16.34
CA THR A 154 24.54 -0.95 16.49
C THR A 154 25.88 -0.38 16.05
N PRO A 155 26.81 -0.08 16.98
CA PRO A 155 28.09 0.53 16.63
C PRO A 155 28.92 -0.34 15.68
N GLY A 156 29.45 0.26 14.62
CA GLY A 156 30.42 -0.36 13.73
C GLY A 156 31.85 -0.26 14.27
N HIS A 157 32.83 -0.70 13.48
CA HIS A 157 34.25 -0.58 13.83
C HIS A 157 34.73 0.88 13.91
N GLN A 158 34.10 1.79 13.17
CA GLN A 158 34.39 3.21 13.26
C GLN A 158 33.33 3.93 14.10
N PRO A 159 33.75 4.92 14.92
CA PRO A 159 32.81 5.74 15.66
C PRO A 159 31.91 6.53 14.71
N ILE A 160 30.62 6.60 15.06
CA ILE A 160 29.66 7.43 14.34
C ILE A 160 29.98 8.89 14.68
N SER A 161 30.47 9.63 13.69
CA SER A 161 30.67 11.08 13.78
C SER A 161 29.41 11.76 13.26
N ILE A 162 28.78 12.60 14.08
CA ILE A 162 27.53 13.31 13.78
C ILE A 162 27.82 14.81 13.75
#